data_AF-A0A0W1L329-F1
#
_entry.id   AF-A0A0W1L329-F1
#
_cell.length_a   1.000
_cell.length_b   1.000
_cell.length_c   1.000
_cell.angle_alpha   90.00
_cell.angle_beta   90.00
_cell.angle_gamma   90.00
#
_symmetry.space_group_name_H-M   'P 1'
#
loop_
_entity.id
_entity.type
_entity.pdbx_description
1 polymer ?
#
loop_
_entity_poly.entity_id
_entity_poly.type
_entity_poly.pdbx_seq_one_letter_code
_entity_poly.pdbx_strand_id
1 'polypeptide(L)'
;MKKLLLVSILMGMTLSGCKTIESVQKDLAGLTGEKATPEQQQAAYQKAEQAFGEALTAYNLIKSESLAEYDVEKVKEAQKIWHVLEADFEELRLSPERALDSASLFSSDTVADEVMEQCQQIISLVAAASLSKERITAVLKPVRDEFAVLTQLDAKIHFEKRYTVLDQRHEELKELLIEGKEAQVTQYVPQLLEQLTALEKDAVVQFYFSVHIRKIYQLADSDKPRVLPVVYNDVKSQLVQGQNYALSNYRDYDNIKLEADLVAHQIKRINSLFSEYGNTKTALDNKDIESKLLKFEYELAELTEAVGLGDLRHLSFTEQLQQIKAAL
;
A
#
# COMPACT_ATOMS: atom_id res chain seq x y z
N MET A 1 4.66 24.20 -12.08
CA MET A 1 6.08 24.42 -11.73
C MET A 1 6.15 24.92 -10.28
N LYS A 2 6.35 24.02 -9.32
CA LYS A 2 6.60 24.37 -7.91
C LYS A 2 8.01 23.89 -7.58
N LYS A 3 8.89 24.84 -7.23
CA LYS A 3 10.29 24.59 -6.89
C LYS A 3 10.34 23.90 -5.52
N LEU A 4 10.84 22.66 -5.46
CA LEU A 4 11.28 22.04 -4.23
C LEU A 4 12.66 22.62 -3.86
N LEU A 5 12.76 23.15 -2.64
CA LEU A 5 14.01 23.51 -2.00
C LEU A 5 14.67 22.22 -1.51
N LEU A 6 15.72 21.78 -2.21
CA LEU A 6 16.69 20.80 -1.71
C LEU A 6 17.52 21.48 -0.62
N VAL A 7 17.37 21.03 0.62
CA VAL A 7 18.32 21.34 1.69
C VAL A 7 19.39 20.27 1.67
N SER A 8 20.52 20.57 1.03
CA SER A 8 21.72 19.75 1.09
C SER A 8 22.41 19.97 2.43
N ILE A 9 22.29 19.01 3.34
CA ILE A 9 23.11 18.97 4.56
C ILE A 9 24.48 18.39 4.17
N LEU A 10 25.41 19.29 3.89
CA LEU A 10 26.81 18.96 3.68
C LEU A 10 27.50 18.95 5.07
N MET A 11 27.46 17.81 5.77
CA MET A 11 28.22 17.64 7.01
C MET A 11 29.58 16.98 6.68
N GLY A 12 30.52 17.81 6.25
CA GLY A 12 31.93 17.43 6.24
C GLY A 12 32.51 17.62 7.64
N MET A 13 32.65 16.52 8.39
CA MET A 13 33.56 16.48 9.54
C MET A 13 34.52 15.31 9.35
N THR A 14 35.70 15.64 8.84
CA THR A 14 36.89 14.80 8.92
C THR A 14 37.37 14.82 10.36
N LEU A 15 37.03 13.79 11.14
CA LEU A 15 37.80 13.44 12.33
C LEU A 15 38.74 12.31 11.95
N SER A 16 39.94 12.71 11.56
CA SER A 16 41.12 11.86 11.45
C SER A 16 41.38 11.17 12.79
N GLY A 17 41.09 9.88 12.85
CA GLY A 17 41.49 9.01 13.95
C GLY A 17 43.00 8.76 13.93
N CYS A 18 43.75 9.53 14.71
CA CYS A 18 45.11 9.15 15.11
C CYS A 18 45.02 8.02 16.14
N LYS A 19 45.01 6.77 15.67
CA LYS A 19 45.49 5.63 16.46
C LYS A 19 47.03 5.69 16.46
N THR A 20 47.63 6.19 17.52
CA THR A 20 49.05 5.97 17.80
C THR A 20 49.29 5.79 19.30
N ILE A 21 49.46 4.53 19.70
CA ILE A 21 50.47 4.04 20.64
C ILE A 21 50.72 4.94 21.88
N GLU A 22 49.73 5.03 22.77
CA GLU A 22 49.95 5.50 24.15
C GLU A 22 49.38 4.53 25.21
N SER A 23 48.66 3.49 24.77
CA SER A 23 47.97 2.55 25.66
C SER A 23 48.86 1.52 26.35
N VAL A 24 50.11 1.34 25.91
CA VAL A 24 51.02 0.35 26.54
C VAL A 24 51.88 0.96 27.66
N GLN A 25 52.01 2.29 27.71
CA GLN A 25 52.72 2.97 28.81
C GLN A 25 51.83 3.29 30.02
N LYS A 26 50.50 3.26 29.86
CA LYS A 26 49.54 3.54 30.93
C LYS A 26 49.39 2.37 31.93
N ASP A 27 49.67 1.14 31.50
CA ASP A 27 49.59 -0.06 32.36
C ASP A 27 50.71 -0.16 33.42
N LEU A 28 51.80 0.61 33.30
CA LEU A 28 52.80 0.74 34.36
C LEU A 28 52.65 2.01 35.23
N ALA A 29 51.83 2.98 34.80
CA ALA A 29 51.58 4.22 35.55
C ALA A 29 50.47 4.06 36.62
N GLY A 30 49.76 2.92 36.64
CA GLY A 30 48.72 2.59 37.63
C GLY A 30 49.17 2.45 39.08
N LEU A 31 50.45 2.71 39.39
CA LEU A 31 51.00 2.72 40.76
C LEU A 31 51.26 4.13 41.33
N THR A 32 51.03 5.19 40.55
CA THR A 32 51.12 6.58 41.03
C THR A 32 49.88 7.35 40.60
N GLY A 33 48.90 7.44 41.49
CA GLY A 33 47.64 8.12 41.24
C GLY A 33 47.80 9.64 41.13
N GLU A 34 47.86 10.15 39.90
CA GLU A 34 47.31 11.49 39.62
C GLU A 34 45.80 11.33 39.48
N LYS A 35 45.07 11.73 40.53
CA LYS A 35 43.62 11.82 40.46
C LYS A 35 43.26 12.87 39.42
N ALA A 36 42.32 12.55 38.53
CA ALA A 36 41.79 13.51 37.57
C ALA A 36 41.30 14.77 38.30
N THR A 37 41.54 15.93 37.69
CA THR A 37 41.09 17.21 38.24
C THR A 37 39.57 17.33 38.16
N PRO A 38 38.91 18.07 39.09
CA PRO A 38 37.48 18.33 39.02
C PRO A 38 37.04 18.93 37.67
N GLU A 39 37.89 19.76 37.05
CA GLU A 39 37.65 20.34 35.74
C GLU A 39 37.62 19.29 34.63
N GLN A 40 38.48 18.26 34.70
CA GLN A 40 38.49 17.15 33.74
C GLN A 40 37.25 16.26 33.90
N GLN A 41 36.85 15.97 35.14
CA GLN A 41 35.63 15.21 35.42
C GLN A 41 34.38 15.94 34.92
N GLN A 42 34.27 17.25 35.19
CA GLN A 42 33.17 18.08 34.71
C GLN A 42 33.12 18.16 33.19
N ALA A 43 34.29 18.27 32.52
CA ALA A 43 34.34 18.31 31.06
C ALA A 43 33.94 16.97 30.42
N ALA A 44 34.30 15.84 31.03
CA ALA A 44 33.87 14.51 30.57
C ALA A 44 32.35 14.34 30.74
N TYR A 45 31.80 14.74 31.89
CA TYR A 45 30.35 14.75 32.12
C TYR A 45 29.60 15.60 31.09
N GLN A 46 30.04 16.83 30.82
CA GLN A 46 29.39 17.73 29.85
C GLN A 46 29.36 17.14 28.44
N LYS A 47 30.41 16.42 28.03
CA LYS A 47 30.42 15.71 26.73
C LYS A 47 29.42 14.57 26.71
N ALA A 48 29.34 13.79 27.78
CA ALA A 48 28.35 12.72 27.92
C ALA A 48 26.91 13.28 27.91
N GLU A 49 26.66 14.40 28.60
CA GLU A 49 25.37 15.08 28.60
C GLU A 49 24.98 15.58 27.20
N GLN A 50 25.92 16.18 26.46
CA GLN A 50 25.68 16.58 25.08
C GLN A 50 25.35 15.35 24.19
N ALA A 51 26.15 14.28 24.27
CA ALA A 51 25.92 13.06 23.51
C ALA A 51 24.56 12.42 23.83
N PHE A 52 24.15 12.44 25.11
CA PHE A 52 22.84 11.97 25.54
C PHE A 52 21.71 12.82 24.94
N GLY A 53 21.83 14.15 24.92
CA GLY A 53 20.86 15.03 24.29
C GLY A 53 20.70 14.79 22.78
N GLU A 54 21.81 14.54 22.09
CA GLU A 54 21.81 14.16 20.66
C GLU A 54 21.15 12.79 20.46
N ALA A 55 21.48 11.79 21.28
CA ALA A 55 20.89 10.46 21.25
C ALA A 55 19.39 10.48 21.56
N LEU A 56 18.94 11.29 22.53
CA LEU A 56 17.52 11.47 22.84
C LEU A 56 16.76 12.05 21.65
N THR A 57 17.35 13.03 20.97
CA THR A 57 16.76 13.64 19.78
C THR A 57 16.60 12.59 18.68
N ALA A 58 17.64 11.80 18.41
CA ALA A 58 17.58 10.70 17.46
C ALA A 58 16.54 9.65 17.88
N TYR A 59 16.56 9.22 19.14
CA TYR A 59 15.63 8.21 19.67
C TYR A 59 14.16 8.61 19.51
N ASN A 60 13.84 9.89 19.69
CA ASN A 60 12.50 10.43 19.46
C ASN A 60 12.04 10.36 17.98
N LEU A 61 12.96 10.22 17.02
CA LEU A 61 12.61 9.97 15.62
C LEU A 61 11.95 8.61 15.43
N ILE A 62 12.27 7.60 16.25
CA ILE A 62 11.70 6.25 16.12
C ILE A 62 10.16 6.30 16.07
N LYS A 63 9.55 7.02 17.02
CA LYS A 63 8.09 7.16 17.11
C LYS A 63 7.54 8.19 16.14
N SER A 64 8.16 9.37 16.05
CA SER A 64 7.64 10.47 15.21
C SER A 64 7.67 10.15 13.72
N GLU A 65 8.59 9.29 13.29
CA GLU A 65 8.76 8.87 11.91
C GLU A 65 8.26 7.46 11.59
N SER A 66 7.68 6.76 12.57
CA SER A 66 7.24 5.36 12.47
C SER A 66 8.33 4.42 11.94
N LEU A 67 9.58 4.58 12.39
CA LEU A 67 10.72 3.83 11.85
C LEU A 67 10.58 2.30 11.99
N ALA A 68 9.79 1.84 12.97
CA ALA A 68 9.52 0.41 13.19
C ALA A 68 8.79 -0.27 12.02
N GLU A 69 8.06 0.49 11.19
CA GLU A 69 7.39 -0.03 9.98
C GLU A 69 8.38 -0.37 8.85
N TYR A 70 9.60 0.18 8.93
CA TYR A 70 10.61 0.10 7.89
C TYR A 70 11.82 -0.74 8.28
N ASP A 71 12.23 -0.73 9.55
CA ASP A 71 13.40 -1.48 10.03
C ASP A 71 13.23 -1.90 11.50
N VAL A 72 12.41 -2.95 11.70
CA VAL A 72 12.02 -3.40 13.04
C VAL A 72 13.22 -3.86 13.88
N GLU A 73 14.22 -4.48 13.26
CA GLU A 73 15.36 -5.04 13.97
C GLU A 73 16.29 -3.95 14.49
N LYS A 74 16.62 -2.92 13.69
CA LYS A 74 17.41 -1.78 14.17
C LYS A 74 16.68 -0.97 15.24
N VAL A 75 15.36 -0.81 15.09
CA VAL A 75 14.55 -0.11 16.09
C VAL A 75 14.53 -0.86 17.42
N LYS A 76 14.33 -2.19 17.40
CA LYS A 76 14.38 -3.01 18.62
C LYS A 76 15.73 -2.92 19.31
N GLU A 77 16.83 -2.99 18.56
CA GLU A 77 18.17 -2.88 19.15
C GLU A 77 18.41 -1.48 19.73
N ALA A 78 17.99 -0.42 19.05
CA ALA A 78 18.09 0.95 19.56
C ALA A 78 17.28 1.13 20.86
N GLN A 79 16.08 0.54 20.95
CA GLN A 79 15.25 0.56 22.16
C GLN A 79 15.88 -0.18 23.33
N LYS A 80 16.53 -1.32 23.06
CA LYS A 80 17.24 -2.09 24.07
C LYS A 80 18.42 -1.31 24.64
N ILE A 81 19.23 -0.70 23.77
CA ILE A 81 20.39 0.11 24.19
C ILE A 81 19.89 1.37 24.93
N TRP A 82 18.83 2.02 24.44
CA TRP A 82 18.24 3.20 25.10
C TRP A 82 17.84 2.92 26.55
N HIS A 83 17.24 1.76 26.82
CA HIS A 83 16.81 1.42 28.19
C HIS A 83 17.97 1.31 29.17
N VAL A 84 19.14 0.82 28.71
CA VAL A 84 20.36 0.75 29.52
C VAL A 84 20.97 2.14 29.67
N LEU A 85 21.14 2.85 28.54
CA LEU A 85 21.70 4.21 28.51
C LEU A 85 20.95 5.19 29.41
N GLU A 86 19.62 5.12 29.46
CA GLU A 86 18.81 6.01 30.29
C GLU A 86 19.10 5.81 31.79
N ALA A 87 19.32 4.56 32.23
CA ALA A 87 19.70 4.26 33.60
C ALA A 87 21.14 4.68 33.90
N ASP A 88 22.09 4.33 33.03
CA ASP A 88 23.51 4.63 33.18
C ASP A 88 23.77 6.15 33.19
N PHE A 89 23.09 6.90 32.32
CA PHE A 89 23.20 8.36 32.28
C PHE A 89 22.57 9.03 33.50
N GLU A 90 21.45 8.50 34.02
CA GLU A 90 20.85 9.04 35.25
C GLU A 90 21.77 8.85 36.46
N GLU A 91 22.47 7.70 36.57
CA GLU A 91 23.50 7.50 37.59
C GLU A 91 24.66 8.49 37.44
N LEU A 92 25.16 8.67 36.22
CA LEU A 92 26.22 9.64 35.94
C LEU A 92 25.78 11.09 36.22
N ARG A 93 24.52 11.44 35.97
CA ARG A 93 23.94 12.76 36.27
C ARG A 93 23.86 13.04 37.77
N LEU A 94 23.57 12.02 38.57
CA LEU A 94 23.53 12.13 40.04
C LEU A 94 24.93 12.19 40.68
N SER A 95 25.96 11.68 39.98
CA SER A 95 27.35 11.68 40.45
C SER A 95 28.35 12.04 39.34
N PRO A 96 28.38 13.30 38.86
CA PRO A 96 29.25 13.74 37.76
C PRO A 96 30.75 13.52 37.99
N GLU A 97 31.18 13.50 39.26
CA GLU A 97 32.57 13.24 39.64
C GLU A 97 33.05 11.84 39.23
N ARG A 98 32.13 10.89 39.00
CA ARG A 98 32.42 9.53 38.55
C ARG A 98 32.61 9.40 37.04
N ALA A 99 32.52 10.50 36.28
CA ALA A 99 32.63 10.48 34.83
C ALA A 99 33.92 9.81 34.31
N LEU A 100 35.03 9.94 35.05
CA LEU A 100 36.33 9.36 34.71
C LEU A 100 36.66 8.09 35.50
N ASP A 101 35.72 7.58 36.29
CA ASP A 101 35.86 6.28 36.94
C ASP A 101 35.83 5.18 35.88
N SER A 102 36.53 4.08 36.13
CA SER A 102 36.46 2.90 35.29
C SER A 102 35.04 2.35 35.27
N ALA A 103 34.49 2.16 34.07
CA ALA A 103 33.15 1.63 33.86
C ALA A 103 33.03 0.17 34.31
N SER A 104 34.11 -0.60 34.16
CA SER A 104 34.14 -2.02 34.53
C SER A 104 35.55 -2.47 34.87
N LEU A 105 35.68 -3.44 35.79
CA LEU A 105 36.95 -4.07 36.17
C LEU A 105 37.71 -4.71 35.00
N PHE A 106 37.04 -4.92 33.86
CA PHE A 106 37.61 -5.52 32.66
C PHE A 106 37.69 -4.57 31.46
N SER A 107 37.23 -3.32 31.59
CA SER A 107 37.29 -2.33 30.51
C SER A 107 38.27 -1.19 30.85
N SER A 108 38.94 -0.68 29.82
CA SER A 108 39.73 0.54 29.88
C SER A 108 38.88 1.82 29.81
N ASP A 109 37.57 1.68 29.55
CA ASP A 109 36.67 2.80 29.31
C ASP A 109 36.19 3.42 30.63
N THR A 110 35.98 4.74 30.58
CA THR A 110 35.36 5.45 31.70
C THR A 110 33.83 5.38 31.62
N VAL A 111 33.14 5.68 32.72
CA VAL A 111 31.66 5.76 32.73
C VAL A 111 31.16 6.73 31.65
N ALA A 112 31.82 7.87 31.47
CA ALA A 112 31.46 8.83 30.42
C ALA A 112 31.69 8.26 29.01
N ASP A 113 32.76 7.50 28.79
CA ASP A 113 33.05 6.87 27.50
C ASP A 113 32.00 5.81 27.14
N GLU A 114 31.56 4.98 28.09
CA GLU A 114 30.52 3.97 27.86
C GLU A 114 29.17 4.61 27.52
N VAL A 115 28.76 5.65 28.26
CA VAL A 115 27.55 6.43 27.96
C VAL A 115 27.63 7.02 26.55
N MET A 116 28.76 7.63 26.18
CA MET A 116 28.96 8.22 24.86
C MET A 116 28.95 7.16 23.74
N GLU A 117 29.52 5.97 23.98
CA GLU A 117 29.48 4.87 23.03
C GLU A 117 28.04 4.39 22.80
N GLN A 118 27.29 4.12 23.86
CA GLN A 118 25.89 3.73 23.77
C GLN A 118 25.05 4.81 23.05
N CYS A 119 25.28 6.10 23.33
CA CYS A 119 24.66 7.21 22.61
C CYS A 119 24.93 7.12 21.09
N GLN A 120 26.18 6.91 20.70
CA GLN A 120 26.58 6.80 19.30
C GLN A 120 25.97 5.57 18.61
N GLN A 121 25.85 4.45 19.32
CA GLN A 121 25.20 3.24 18.81
C GLN A 121 23.72 3.52 18.49
N ILE A 122 22.99 4.20 19.39
CA ILE A 122 21.59 4.58 19.18
C ILE A 122 21.44 5.52 17.99
N ILE A 123 22.26 6.59 17.92
CA ILE A 123 22.25 7.54 16.79
C ILE A 123 22.46 6.79 15.47
N SER A 124 23.43 5.88 15.43
CA SER A 124 23.76 5.10 14.23
C SER A 124 22.63 4.16 13.80
N LEU A 125 21.99 3.47 14.76
CA LEU A 125 20.86 2.58 14.49
C LEU A 125 19.64 3.34 13.99
N VAL A 126 19.31 4.48 14.61
CA VAL A 126 18.20 5.35 14.17
C VAL A 126 18.47 5.93 12.79
N ALA A 127 19.69 6.43 12.54
CA ALA A 127 20.07 6.98 11.24
C ALA A 127 19.97 5.90 10.15
N ALA A 128 20.41 4.68 10.45
CA ALA A 128 20.29 3.56 9.52
C ALA A 128 18.82 3.16 9.26
N ALA A 129 17.96 3.13 10.29
CA ALA A 129 16.52 2.89 10.11
C ALA A 129 15.82 4.00 9.30
N SER A 130 16.23 5.26 9.49
CA SER A 130 15.75 6.40 8.72
C SER A 130 16.15 6.28 7.25
N LEU A 131 17.40 5.86 6.98
CA LEU A 131 17.86 5.57 5.63
C LEU A 131 17.11 4.40 4.98
N SER A 132 16.81 3.34 5.74
CA SER A 132 15.95 2.23 5.28
C SER A 132 14.58 2.75 4.84
N LYS A 133 13.96 3.63 5.64
CA LYS A 133 12.69 4.29 5.30
C LYS A 133 12.79 5.09 4.01
N GLU A 134 13.81 5.95 3.87
CA GLU A 134 14.00 6.74 2.65
C GLU A 134 14.13 5.86 1.41
N ARG A 135 14.94 4.80 1.48
CA ARG A 135 15.12 3.86 0.36
C ARG A 135 13.84 3.11 0.02
N ILE A 136 13.17 2.54 1.02
CA ILE A 136 11.90 1.80 0.83
C ILE A 136 10.85 2.72 0.23
N THR A 137 10.69 3.93 0.77
CA THR A 137 9.68 4.87 0.30
C THR A 137 9.97 5.40 -1.11
N ALA A 138 11.24 5.61 -1.46
CA ALA A 138 11.63 6.09 -2.78
C ALA A 138 11.55 4.99 -3.85
N VAL A 139 12.17 3.84 -3.60
CA VAL A 139 12.36 2.78 -4.61
C VAL A 139 11.09 1.96 -4.80
N LEU A 140 10.37 1.64 -3.71
CA LEU A 140 9.16 0.82 -3.75
C LEU A 140 7.88 1.66 -3.83
N LYS A 141 7.98 2.98 -4.01
CA LYS A 141 6.80 3.84 -4.22
C LYS A 141 5.80 3.27 -5.25
N PRO A 142 6.20 2.91 -6.49
CA PRO A 142 5.23 2.45 -7.48
C PRO A 142 4.57 1.13 -7.06
N VAL A 143 5.31 0.24 -6.39
CA VAL A 143 4.78 -1.04 -5.89
C VAL A 143 3.75 -0.80 -4.78
N ARG A 144 4.05 0.10 -3.85
CA ARG A 144 3.14 0.48 -2.76
C ARG A 144 1.88 1.16 -3.26
N ASP A 145 2.02 2.07 -4.23
CA ASP A 145 0.87 2.72 -4.88
C ASP A 145 -0.04 1.67 -5.52
N GLU A 146 0.53 0.66 -6.19
CA GLU A 146 -0.22 -0.43 -6.82
C GLU A 146 -0.96 -1.30 -5.79
N PHE A 147 -0.33 -1.66 -4.66
CA PHE A 147 -1.01 -2.37 -3.57
C PHE A 147 -2.19 -1.57 -2.99
N ALA A 148 -2.07 -0.23 -2.92
CA ALA A 148 -3.16 0.61 -2.47
C ALA A 148 -4.37 0.54 -3.44
N VAL A 149 -4.12 0.52 -4.75
CA VAL A 149 -5.16 0.31 -5.77
C VAL A 149 -5.79 -1.08 -5.63
N LEU A 150 -4.96 -2.12 -5.50
CA LEU A 150 -5.45 -3.49 -5.30
C LEU A 150 -6.30 -3.66 -4.04
N THR A 151 -5.99 -2.90 -2.99
CA THR A 151 -6.80 -2.87 -1.76
C THR A 151 -8.18 -2.28 -2.01
N GLN A 152 -8.28 -1.22 -2.81
CA GLN A 152 -9.57 -0.61 -3.18
C GLN A 152 -10.45 -1.54 -4.02
N LEU A 153 -9.83 -2.47 -4.75
CA LEU A 153 -10.50 -3.46 -5.60
C LEU A 153 -10.78 -4.79 -4.86
N ASP A 154 -10.61 -4.83 -3.54
CA ASP A 154 -10.78 -6.03 -2.71
C ASP A 154 -9.96 -7.24 -3.22
N ALA A 155 -8.80 -6.98 -3.85
CA ALA A 155 -8.02 -8.02 -4.50
C ALA A 155 -7.54 -9.09 -3.51
N LYS A 156 -7.26 -8.72 -2.26
CA LYS A 156 -6.89 -9.66 -1.20
C LYS A 156 -8.01 -10.66 -0.88
N ILE A 157 -9.28 -10.24 -0.97
CA ILE A 157 -10.44 -11.09 -0.68
C ILE A 157 -10.65 -12.08 -1.83
N HIS A 158 -10.59 -11.61 -3.07
CA HIS A 158 -10.94 -12.43 -4.24
C HIS A 158 -9.76 -13.21 -4.83
N PHE A 159 -8.53 -12.77 -4.58
CA PHE A 159 -7.30 -13.35 -5.13
C PHE A 159 -6.24 -13.59 -4.04
N GLU A 160 -6.67 -14.00 -2.84
CA GLU A 160 -5.84 -14.16 -1.65
C GLU A 160 -4.46 -14.79 -1.93
N LYS A 161 -4.42 -15.96 -2.56
CA LYS A 161 -3.17 -16.68 -2.84
C LYS A 161 -2.19 -15.84 -3.67
N ARG A 162 -2.68 -15.21 -4.75
CA ARG A 162 -1.84 -14.40 -5.64
C ARG A 162 -1.41 -13.11 -4.94
N TYR A 163 -2.31 -12.46 -4.22
CA TYR A 163 -1.99 -11.27 -3.43
C TYR A 163 -0.88 -11.56 -2.42
N THR A 164 -1.00 -12.64 -1.63
CA THR A 164 -0.03 -13.02 -0.60
C THR A 164 1.36 -13.30 -1.17
N VAL A 165 1.46 -13.97 -2.34
CA VAL A 165 2.76 -14.19 -2.98
C VAL A 165 3.42 -12.87 -3.42
N LEU A 166 2.63 -11.93 -3.95
CA LEU A 166 3.16 -10.62 -4.37
C LEU A 166 3.55 -9.77 -3.16
N ASP A 167 2.78 -9.83 -2.08
CA ASP A 167 3.06 -9.13 -0.82
C ASP A 167 4.34 -9.68 -0.16
N GLN A 168 4.52 -11.00 -0.13
CA GLN A 168 5.76 -11.62 0.32
C GLN A 168 6.96 -11.13 -0.50
N ARG A 169 6.82 -11.06 -1.83
CA ARG A 169 7.89 -10.55 -2.70
C ARG A 169 8.19 -9.07 -2.45
N HIS A 170 7.17 -8.28 -2.12
CA HIS A 170 7.36 -6.89 -1.71
C HIS A 170 8.13 -6.77 -0.38
N GLU A 171 7.84 -7.63 0.60
CA GLU A 171 8.60 -7.70 1.86
C GLU A 171 10.06 -8.14 1.64
N GLU A 172 10.32 -9.14 0.77
CA GLU A 172 11.68 -9.53 0.38
C GLU A 172 12.46 -8.36 -0.24
N LEU A 173 11.82 -7.52 -1.06
CA LEU A 173 12.46 -6.33 -1.61
C LEU A 173 12.75 -5.27 -0.54
N LYS A 174 11.89 -5.13 0.49
CA LYS A 174 12.16 -4.24 1.63
C LYS A 174 13.39 -4.70 2.39
N GLU A 175 13.53 -6.00 2.66
CA GLU A 175 14.71 -6.58 3.31
C GLU A 175 15.99 -6.28 2.53
N LEU A 176 15.98 -6.45 1.20
CA LEU A 176 17.13 -6.09 0.37
C LEU A 176 17.48 -4.60 0.43
N LEU A 177 16.51 -3.70 0.56
CA LEU A 177 16.77 -2.26 0.73
C LEU A 177 17.38 -1.93 2.09
N ILE A 178 16.94 -2.62 3.15
CA ILE A 178 17.54 -2.54 4.48
C ILE A 178 19.01 -2.99 4.44
N GLU A 179 19.33 -4.01 3.64
CA GLU A 179 20.69 -4.49 3.39
C GLU A 179 21.50 -3.60 2.43
N GLY A 180 20.91 -2.52 1.90
CA GLY A 180 21.57 -1.59 0.98
C GLY A 180 21.73 -2.09 -0.46
N LYS A 181 21.00 -3.14 -0.86
CA LYS A 181 21.04 -3.73 -2.22
C LYS A 181 20.10 -3.03 -3.20
N GLU A 182 20.15 -1.70 -3.23
CA GLU A 182 19.24 -0.85 -4.01
C GLU A 182 19.28 -1.14 -5.52
N ALA A 183 20.48 -1.33 -6.09
CA ALA A 183 20.65 -1.64 -7.50
C ALA A 183 19.98 -2.96 -7.90
N GLN A 184 19.99 -3.96 -7.01
CA GLN A 184 19.32 -5.24 -7.24
C GLN A 184 17.81 -5.08 -7.18
N VAL A 185 17.29 -4.35 -6.18
CA VAL A 185 15.85 -4.10 -6.03
C VAL A 185 15.29 -3.35 -7.24
N THR A 186 16.01 -2.35 -7.74
CA THR A 186 15.63 -1.58 -8.93
C THR A 186 15.41 -2.47 -10.17
N GLN A 187 16.13 -3.59 -10.29
CA GLN A 187 15.95 -4.54 -11.38
C GLN A 187 14.70 -5.42 -11.22
N TYR A 188 14.27 -5.69 -9.98
CA TYR A 188 13.10 -6.52 -9.70
C TYR A 188 11.78 -5.74 -9.67
N VAL A 189 11.82 -4.43 -9.39
CA VAL A 189 10.61 -3.58 -9.33
C VAL A 189 9.75 -3.69 -10.59
N PRO A 190 10.27 -3.60 -11.83
CA PRO A 190 9.45 -3.74 -13.03
C PRO A 190 8.73 -5.08 -13.14
N GLN A 191 9.38 -6.17 -12.73
CA GLN A 191 8.79 -7.52 -12.78
C GLN A 191 7.65 -7.67 -11.76
N LEU A 192 7.83 -7.12 -10.55
CA LEU A 192 6.78 -7.13 -9.54
C LEU A 192 5.60 -6.26 -9.97
N LEU A 193 5.86 -5.08 -10.55
CA LEU A 193 4.83 -4.20 -11.07
C LEU A 193 4.01 -4.85 -12.18
N GLU A 194 4.65 -5.55 -13.12
CA GLU A 194 3.93 -6.29 -14.16
C GLU A 194 2.96 -7.32 -13.56
N GLN A 195 3.38 -8.05 -12.52
CA GLN A 195 2.55 -9.04 -11.86
C GLN A 195 1.39 -8.41 -11.07
N LEU A 196 1.64 -7.28 -10.42
CA LEU A 196 0.62 -6.51 -9.70
C LEU A 196 -0.40 -5.87 -10.65
N THR A 197 0.04 -5.27 -11.75
CA THR A 197 -0.87 -4.72 -12.76
C THR A 197 -1.69 -5.80 -13.45
N ALA A 198 -1.11 -6.97 -13.68
CA ALA A 198 -1.89 -8.12 -14.16
C ALA A 198 -2.93 -8.56 -13.12
N LEU A 199 -2.66 -8.43 -11.82
CA LEU A 199 -3.63 -8.71 -10.76
C LEU A 199 -4.69 -7.60 -10.70
N GLU A 200 -4.32 -6.35 -10.91
CA GLU A 200 -5.25 -5.21 -10.97
C GLU A 200 -6.29 -5.44 -12.06
N LYS A 201 -5.87 -5.82 -13.27
CA LYS A 201 -6.77 -6.12 -14.38
C LYS A 201 -7.82 -7.19 -14.03
N ASP A 202 -7.39 -8.28 -13.41
CA ASP A 202 -8.30 -9.35 -12.97
C ASP A 202 -9.22 -8.88 -11.84
N ALA A 203 -8.68 -8.09 -10.90
CA ALA A 203 -9.43 -7.54 -9.77
C ALA A 203 -10.50 -6.54 -10.22
N VAL A 204 -10.22 -5.70 -11.20
CA VAL A 204 -11.20 -4.78 -11.79
C VAL A 204 -12.38 -5.54 -12.38
N VAL A 205 -12.12 -6.57 -13.20
CA VAL A 205 -13.20 -7.38 -13.78
C VAL A 205 -14.02 -8.06 -12.68
N GLN A 206 -13.35 -8.63 -11.69
CA GLN A 206 -14.02 -9.29 -10.57
C GLN A 206 -14.89 -8.30 -9.76
N PHE A 207 -14.36 -7.12 -9.47
CA PHE A 207 -15.03 -6.10 -8.66
C PHE A 207 -16.32 -5.61 -9.34
N TYR A 208 -16.24 -5.23 -10.62
CA TYR A 208 -17.38 -4.65 -11.33
C TYR A 208 -18.35 -5.68 -11.92
N PHE A 209 -17.86 -6.83 -12.41
CA PHE A 209 -18.68 -7.74 -13.21
C PHE A 209 -19.10 -9.03 -12.50
N SER A 210 -18.51 -9.40 -11.35
CA SER A 210 -18.80 -10.71 -10.72
C SER A 210 -20.28 -10.92 -10.37
N VAL A 211 -20.98 -9.88 -9.93
CA VAL A 211 -22.43 -9.93 -9.65
C VAL A 211 -23.22 -10.18 -10.94
N HIS A 212 -22.86 -9.54 -12.04
CA HIS A 212 -23.52 -9.68 -13.33
C HIS A 212 -23.26 -11.06 -13.94
N ILE A 213 -22.02 -11.56 -13.84
CA ILE A 213 -21.64 -12.91 -14.25
C ILE A 213 -22.52 -13.95 -13.52
N ARG A 214 -22.67 -13.84 -12.19
CA ARG A 214 -23.57 -14.73 -11.42
C ARG A 214 -25.02 -14.66 -11.90
N LYS A 215 -25.54 -13.47 -12.19
CA LYS A 215 -26.90 -13.30 -12.74
C LYS A 215 -27.04 -13.91 -14.13
N ILE A 216 -26.02 -13.81 -14.97
CA ILE A 216 -26.03 -14.42 -16.31
C ILE A 216 -26.02 -15.95 -16.24
N TYR A 217 -25.29 -16.54 -15.29
CA TYR A 217 -25.41 -17.98 -15.02
C TYR A 217 -26.83 -18.37 -14.59
N GLN A 218 -27.48 -17.58 -13.73
CA GLN A 218 -28.89 -17.82 -13.36
C GLN A 218 -29.85 -17.70 -14.54
N LEU A 219 -29.58 -16.80 -15.51
CA LEU A 219 -30.34 -16.72 -16.76
C LEU A 219 -30.14 -17.99 -17.58
N ALA A 220 -28.91 -18.49 -17.68
CA ALA A 220 -28.56 -19.71 -18.41
C ALA A 220 -29.35 -20.94 -17.93
N ASP A 221 -29.57 -21.03 -16.62
CA ASP A 221 -30.29 -22.13 -15.95
C ASP A 221 -31.83 -21.99 -15.99
N SER A 222 -32.35 -20.97 -16.68
CA SER A 222 -33.79 -20.71 -16.79
C SER A 222 -34.35 -21.03 -18.18
N ASP A 223 -35.67 -20.89 -18.37
CA ASP A 223 -36.29 -21.01 -19.70
C ASP A 223 -35.97 -19.82 -20.63
N LYS A 224 -35.37 -18.74 -20.11
CA LYS A 224 -35.14 -17.49 -20.86
C LYS A 224 -34.27 -17.67 -22.11
N PRO A 225 -33.13 -18.40 -22.09
CA PRO A 225 -32.32 -18.59 -23.30
C PRO A 225 -33.03 -19.40 -24.39
N ARG A 226 -33.99 -20.26 -24.02
CA ARG A 226 -34.80 -21.02 -24.99
C ARG A 226 -35.86 -20.16 -25.65
N VAL A 227 -36.48 -19.26 -24.87
CA VAL A 227 -37.58 -18.39 -25.34
C VAL A 227 -37.06 -17.13 -26.02
N LEU A 228 -35.97 -16.56 -25.51
CA LEU A 228 -35.36 -15.30 -25.95
C LEU A 228 -33.85 -15.50 -26.29
N PRO A 229 -33.51 -16.39 -27.24
CA PRO A 229 -32.11 -16.68 -27.58
C PRO A 229 -31.34 -15.47 -28.13
N VAL A 230 -31.96 -14.58 -28.89
CA VAL A 230 -31.31 -13.37 -29.42
C VAL A 230 -30.97 -12.43 -28.27
N VAL A 231 -31.95 -12.10 -27.41
CA VAL A 231 -31.72 -11.20 -26.27
C VAL A 231 -30.71 -11.77 -25.29
N TYR A 232 -30.72 -13.09 -25.06
CA TYR A 232 -29.73 -13.73 -24.21
C TYR A 232 -28.31 -13.63 -24.81
N ASN A 233 -28.17 -13.70 -26.13
CA ASN A 233 -26.89 -13.46 -26.79
C ASN A 233 -26.44 -11.99 -26.66
N ASP A 234 -27.35 -11.02 -26.73
CA ASP A 234 -27.05 -9.61 -26.48
C ASP A 234 -26.47 -9.40 -25.07
N VAL A 235 -27.10 -10.00 -24.04
CA VAL A 235 -26.62 -9.92 -22.65
C VAL A 235 -25.19 -10.44 -22.52
N LYS A 236 -24.89 -11.59 -23.14
CA LYS A 236 -23.53 -12.16 -23.13
C LYS A 236 -22.54 -11.28 -23.90
N SER A 237 -22.95 -10.74 -25.05
CA SER A 237 -22.11 -9.84 -25.85
C SER A 237 -21.76 -8.59 -25.08
N GLN A 238 -22.73 -7.96 -24.41
CA GLN A 238 -22.50 -6.78 -23.58
C GLN A 238 -21.54 -7.08 -22.42
N LEU A 239 -21.67 -8.25 -21.77
CA LEU A 239 -20.73 -8.67 -20.73
C LEU A 239 -19.30 -8.76 -21.29
N VAL A 240 -19.11 -9.44 -22.42
CA VAL A 240 -17.78 -9.60 -23.05
C VAL A 240 -17.19 -8.24 -23.44
N GLN A 241 -18.01 -7.35 -24.00
CA GLN A 241 -17.60 -5.99 -24.34
C GLN A 241 -17.15 -5.22 -23.10
N GLY A 242 -17.95 -5.21 -22.02
CA GLY A 242 -17.60 -4.53 -20.78
C GLY A 242 -16.35 -5.10 -20.11
N GLN A 243 -16.18 -6.42 -20.11
CA GLN A 243 -14.96 -7.06 -19.59
C GLN A 243 -13.72 -6.68 -20.41
N ASN A 244 -13.82 -6.70 -21.74
CA ASN A 244 -12.71 -6.31 -22.61
C ASN A 244 -12.35 -4.83 -22.46
N TYR A 245 -13.37 -3.96 -22.31
CA TYR A 245 -13.16 -2.55 -22.00
C TYR A 245 -12.39 -2.40 -20.68
N ALA A 246 -12.84 -3.08 -19.63
CA ALA A 246 -12.21 -3.03 -18.32
C ALA A 246 -10.76 -3.55 -18.33
N LEU A 247 -10.46 -4.61 -19.06
CA LEU A 247 -9.09 -5.12 -19.17
C LEU A 247 -8.15 -4.17 -19.94
N SER A 248 -8.70 -3.47 -20.93
CA SER A 248 -7.94 -2.52 -21.77
C SER A 248 -7.76 -1.17 -21.09
N ASN A 249 -8.76 -0.75 -20.29
CA ASN A 249 -8.86 0.55 -19.63
C ASN A 249 -8.99 0.40 -18.11
N TYR A 250 -8.20 -0.48 -17.51
CA TYR A 250 -8.35 -0.95 -16.11
C TYR A 250 -8.30 0.14 -15.02
N ARG A 251 -7.94 1.38 -15.36
CA ARG A 251 -7.97 2.55 -14.46
C ARG A 251 -9.06 3.58 -14.77
N ASP A 252 -9.87 3.32 -15.79
CA ASP A 252 -11.00 4.15 -16.18
C ASP A 252 -12.27 3.72 -15.45
N TYR A 253 -12.24 3.86 -14.11
CA TYR A 253 -13.26 3.29 -13.23
C TYR A 253 -14.67 3.81 -13.51
N ASP A 254 -14.80 5.08 -13.88
CA ASP A 254 -16.10 5.68 -14.19
C ASP A 254 -16.73 5.03 -15.42
N ASN A 255 -15.97 4.88 -16.51
CA ASN A 255 -16.50 4.24 -17.71
C ASN A 255 -16.65 2.72 -17.54
N ILE A 256 -15.79 2.06 -16.76
CA ILE A 256 -15.98 0.64 -16.41
C ILE A 256 -17.30 0.42 -15.67
N LYS A 257 -17.64 1.33 -14.74
CA LYS A 257 -18.91 1.28 -14.05
C LYS A 257 -20.09 1.49 -15.01
N LEU A 258 -19.99 2.42 -15.96
CA LEU A 258 -21.00 2.60 -16.99
C LEU A 258 -21.18 1.32 -17.83
N GLU A 259 -20.08 0.65 -18.23
CA GLU A 259 -20.14 -0.63 -18.92
C GLU A 259 -20.82 -1.74 -18.09
N ALA A 260 -20.52 -1.81 -16.79
CA ALA A 260 -21.20 -2.73 -15.88
C ALA A 260 -22.70 -2.42 -15.74
N ASP A 261 -23.08 -1.13 -15.69
CA ASP A 261 -24.46 -0.69 -15.66
C ASP A 261 -25.21 -1.04 -16.96
N LEU A 262 -24.54 -0.99 -18.13
CA LEU A 262 -25.10 -1.47 -19.39
C LEU A 262 -25.37 -2.98 -19.36
N VAL A 263 -24.46 -3.79 -18.79
CA VAL A 263 -24.72 -5.22 -18.56
C VAL A 263 -25.93 -5.42 -17.64
N ALA A 264 -26.00 -4.64 -16.55
CA ALA A 264 -27.13 -4.66 -15.63
C ALA A 264 -28.46 -4.33 -16.33
N HIS A 265 -28.44 -3.34 -17.23
CA HIS A 265 -29.57 -2.94 -18.05
C HIS A 265 -30.03 -4.08 -18.96
N GLN A 266 -29.11 -4.74 -19.69
CA GLN A 266 -29.46 -5.87 -20.54
C GLN A 266 -30.04 -7.05 -19.75
N ILE A 267 -29.51 -7.33 -18.55
CA ILE A 267 -30.08 -8.35 -17.65
C ILE A 267 -31.51 -7.97 -17.24
N LYS A 268 -31.82 -6.69 -16.99
CA LYS A 268 -33.20 -6.27 -16.68
C LYS A 268 -34.10 -6.40 -17.91
N ARG A 269 -33.62 -6.00 -19.10
CA ARG A 269 -34.35 -6.12 -20.38
C ARG A 269 -34.82 -7.55 -20.65
N ILE A 270 -33.94 -8.56 -20.57
CA ILE A 270 -34.36 -9.96 -20.79
C ILE A 270 -35.40 -10.43 -19.77
N ASN A 271 -35.33 -9.97 -18.52
CA ASN A 271 -36.34 -10.29 -17.51
C ASN A 271 -37.68 -9.61 -17.79
N SER A 272 -37.67 -8.37 -18.27
CA SER A 272 -38.86 -7.65 -18.72
C SER A 272 -39.53 -8.38 -19.89
N LEU A 273 -38.79 -8.64 -20.97
CA LEU A 273 -39.30 -9.34 -22.14
C LEU A 273 -39.82 -10.74 -21.82
N PHE A 274 -39.19 -11.45 -20.88
CA PHE A 274 -39.68 -12.76 -20.46
C PHE A 274 -41.00 -12.68 -19.68
N SER A 275 -41.20 -11.61 -18.91
CA SER A 275 -42.50 -11.33 -18.27
C SER A 275 -43.57 -11.04 -19.31
N GLU A 276 -43.25 -10.24 -20.34
CA GLU A 276 -44.17 -9.96 -21.46
C GLU A 276 -44.53 -11.22 -22.25
N TYR A 277 -43.55 -12.10 -22.48
CA TYR A 277 -43.80 -13.44 -23.01
C TYR A 277 -44.79 -14.21 -22.13
N GLY A 278 -44.58 -14.23 -20.81
CA GLY A 278 -45.46 -14.90 -19.86
C GLY A 278 -46.92 -14.45 -19.96
N ASN A 279 -47.15 -13.16 -20.21
CA ASN A 279 -48.47 -12.54 -20.35
C ASN A 279 -49.12 -12.80 -21.73
N THR A 280 -48.33 -13.04 -22.78
CA THR A 280 -48.80 -13.10 -24.17
C THR A 280 -48.74 -14.49 -24.81
N LYS A 281 -48.10 -15.47 -24.14
CA LYS A 281 -47.88 -16.84 -24.66
C LYS A 281 -49.15 -17.61 -25.05
N THR A 282 -50.32 -17.23 -24.55
CA THR A 282 -51.61 -17.85 -24.91
C THR A 282 -52.22 -17.25 -26.17
N ALA A 283 -51.80 -16.04 -26.55
CA ALA A 283 -52.34 -15.28 -27.69
C ALA A 283 -51.44 -15.35 -28.93
N LEU A 284 -50.19 -15.77 -28.81
CA LEU A 284 -49.19 -15.74 -29.87
C LEU A 284 -48.64 -17.14 -30.17
N ASP A 285 -48.44 -17.46 -31.45
CA ASP A 285 -47.71 -18.66 -31.87
C ASP A 285 -46.26 -18.60 -31.37
N ASN A 286 -45.85 -19.67 -30.68
CA ASN A 286 -44.55 -19.82 -30.05
C ASN A 286 -43.37 -19.74 -31.03
N LYS A 287 -43.58 -20.03 -32.32
CA LYS A 287 -42.48 -20.13 -33.30
C LYS A 287 -41.78 -18.80 -33.61
N ASP A 288 -42.47 -17.66 -33.43
CA ASP A 288 -41.94 -16.32 -33.75
C ASP A 288 -42.06 -15.34 -32.58
N ILE A 289 -42.16 -15.85 -31.36
CA ILE A 289 -42.53 -15.04 -30.21
C ILE A 289 -41.47 -13.98 -29.86
N GLU A 290 -40.18 -14.34 -29.89
CA GLU A 290 -39.09 -13.39 -29.64
C GLU A 290 -39.09 -12.27 -30.69
N SER A 291 -39.18 -12.61 -31.98
CA SER A 291 -39.19 -11.62 -33.06
C SER A 291 -40.36 -10.63 -32.93
N LYS A 292 -41.54 -11.11 -32.50
CA LYS A 292 -42.71 -10.24 -32.28
C LYS A 292 -42.52 -9.32 -31.07
N LEU A 293 -42.00 -9.84 -29.96
CA LEU A 293 -41.70 -9.05 -28.76
C LEU A 293 -40.64 -8.00 -29.05
N LEU A 294 -39.57 -8.36 -29.76
CA LEU A 294 -38.50 -7.45 -30.15
C LEU A 294 -38.98 -6.33 -31.08
N LYS A 295 -39.89 -6.64 -32.01
CA LYS A 295 -40.49 -5.61 -32.87
C LYS A 295 -41.24 -4.56 -32.05
N PHE A 296 -42.07 -5.01 -31.09
CA PHE A 296 -42.83 -4.09 -30.25
C PHE A 296 -41.93 -3.29 -29.30
N GLU A 297 -40.92 -3.94 -28.71
CA GLU A 297 -39.92 -3.27 -27.89
C GLU A 297 -39.17 -2.18 -28.68
N TYR A 298 -38.84 -2.46 -29.94
CA TYR A 298 -38.17 -1.48 -30.82
C TYR A 298 -39.06 -0.26 -31.09
N GLU A 299 -40.33 -0.47 -31.43
CA GLU A 299 -41.29 0.62 -31.64
C GLU A 299 -41.45 1.48 -30.37
N LEU A 300 -41.47 0.86 -29.19
CA LEU A 300 -41.48 1.60 -27.92
C LEU A 300 -40.19 2.39 -27.68
N ALA A 301 -39.03 1.79 -27.97
CA ALA A 301 -37.74 2.45 -27.80
C ALA A 301 -37.58 3.67 -28.72
N GLU A 302 -38.10 3.62 -29.95
CA GLU A 302 -38.14 4.78 -30.84
C GLU A 302 -38.99 5.91 -30.25
N LEU A 303 -40.12 5.57 -29.62
CA LEU A 303 -40.97 6.56 -28.96
C LEU A 303 -40.29 7.16 -27.73
N THR A 304 -39.64 6.37 -26.88
CA THR A 304 -38.93 6.89 -25.69
C THR A 304 -37.78 7.80 -26.09
N GLU A 305 -37.06 7.48 -27.16
CA GLU A 305 -36.01 8.34 -27.71
C GLU A 305 -36.61 9.64 -28.28
N ALA A 306 -37.71 9.56 -29.03
CA ALA A 306 -38.35 10.72 -29.63
C ALA A 306 -38.85 11.75 -28.59
N VAL A 307 -39.21 11.31 -27.39
CA VAL A 307 -39.61 12.19 -26.27
C VAL A 307 -38.46 12.50 -25.30
N GLY A 308 -37.22 12.10 -25.61
CA GLY A 308 -36.03 12.43 -24.82
C GLY A 308 -35.89 11.66 -23.50
N LEU A 309 -36.55 10.51 -23.36
CA LEU A 309 -36.46 9.64 -22.18
C LEU A 309 -35.29 8.64 -22.24
N GLY A 310 -34.68 8.46 -23.41
CA GLY A 310 -33.58 7.52 -23.64
C GLY A 310 -34.02 6.05 -23.64
N ASP A 311 -33.09 5.14 -23.31
CA ASP A 311 -33.31 3.70 -23.33
C ASP A 311 -34.05 3.21 -22.07
N LEU A 312 -35.33 2.89 -22.24
CA LEU A 312 -36.19 2.34 -21.17
C LEU A 312 -36.52 0.85 -21.36
N ARG A 313 -35.79 0.12 -22.21
CA ARG A 313 -36.08 -1.29 -22.53
C ARG A 313 -35.93 -2.25 -21.34
N HIS A 314 -35.33 -1.80 -20.25
CA HIS A 314 -35.32 -2.52 -18.97
C HIS A 314 -36.68 -2.56 -18.25
N LEU A 315 -37.64 -1.72 -18.63
CA LEU A 315 -38.99 -1.65 -18.06
C LEU A 315 -39.98 -2.53 -18.85
N SER A 316 -41.13 -2.86 -18.25
CA SER A 316 -42.23 -3.50 -18.95
C SER A 316 -42.81 -2.59 -20.03
N PHE A 317 -43.51 -3.17 -21.02
CA PHE A 317 -44.14 -2.39 -22.09
C PHE A 317 -45.16 -1.39 -21.55
N THR A 318 -45.89 -1.76 -20.51
CA THR A 318 -46.87 -0.88 -19.86
C THR A 318 -46.18 0.31 -19.18
N GLU A 319 -45.08 0.07 -18.47
CA GLU A 319 -44.32 1.13 -17.82
C GLU A 319 -43.68 2.08 -18.84
N GLN A 320 -43.09 1.57 -19.92
CA GLN A 320 -42.54 2.40 -21.00
C GLN A 320 -43.63 3.32 -21.60
N LEU A 321 -44.80 2.77 -21.90
CA LEU A 321 -45.94 3.56 -22.39
C LEU A 321 -46.44 4.61 -21.40
N GLN A 322 -46.42 4.31 -20.10
CA GLN A 322 -46.76 5.29 -19.06
C GLN A 322 -45.75 6.44 -19.01
N GLN A 323 -44.46 6.15 -19.11
CA GLN A 323 -43.42 7.18 -19.16
C GLN A 323 -43.55 8.06 -20.41
N ILE A 324 -43.77 7.46 -21.58
CA ILE A 324 -44.03 8.20 -22.83
C ILE A 324 -45.24 9.12 -22.66
N LYS A 325 -46.37 8.62 -22.14
CA LYS A 325 -47.58 9.42 -21.92
C LYS A 325 -47.36 10.57 -20.94
N ALA A 326 -46.50 10.41 -19.95
CA ALA A 326 -46.18 11.46 -18.99
C ALA A 326 -45.24 12.54 -19.55
N ALA A 327 -44.52 12.24 -20.65
CA ALA A 327 -43.56 13.13 -21.29
C ALA A 327 -44.12 13.89 -22.50
N LEU A 328 -45.33 13.55 -22.96
CA LEU A 328 -46.07 14.24 -24.04
C LEU A 328 -46.84 15.46 -23.52
#